data_AF-C8XAG8-F1
#
_entry.id   AF-C8XAG8-F1
#
_cell.length_a   1.000
_cell.length_b   1.000
_cell.length_c   1.000
_cell.angle_alpha   90.00
_cell.angle_beta   90.00
_cell.angle_gamma   90.00
#
_symmetry.space_group_name_H-M   'P 1'
#
loop_
_entity.id
_entity.type
_entity.pdbx_description
1 polymer ?
#
loop_
_entity_poly.entity_id
_entity_poly.type
_entity_poly.pdbx_seq_one_letter_code
_entity_poly.pdbx_strand_id
1 'polypeptide(L)'
;MSFGAGDARKRPGFMDSFRAALTPAPLPPDDGAPLVRPNTVTIATVLAIAAGAIFVLIGAYSIFTTDDQLNQAVAQYNADISACTAQFGGIGDAVVVPSGASTDVANQAETCKTYVVLTPETISSARTQNIMISAMVVVIGAIALAAAWFMRSGNRWGRTGLVVAVLLSVVLSMMFKVSNLFTLGASLMLIIAVMLCFIGKGGVYFARVKARRAG
;
A
#
# COMPACT_ATOMS: atom_id res chain seq x y z
N MET A 1 29.41 -23.69 47.29
CA MET A 1 28.36 -22.99 46.52
C MET A 1 27.94 -23.91 45.39
N SER A 2 26.75 -24.47 45.48
CA SER A 2 26.21 -25.44 44.52
C SER A 2 25.82 -24.71 43.25
N PHE A 3 26.46 -25.05 42.12
CA PHE A 3 26.01 -24.63 40.81
C PHE A 3 24.82 -25.50 40.43
N GLY A 4 23.62 -24.95 40.60
CA GLY A 4 22.37 -25.58 40.21
C GLY A 4 22.43 -26.07 38.77
N ALA A 5 22.21 -27.37 38.61
CA ALA A 5 22.18 -28.04 37.33
C ALA A 5 21.02 -27.50 36.48
N GLY A 6 21.37 -26.95 35.32
CA GLY A 6 20.67 -27.23 34.06
C GLY A 6 19.18 -26.96 34.01
N ASP A 7 18.73 -25.72 34.28
CA ASP A 7 17.56 -25.23 33.56
C ASP A 7 17.95 -25.17 32.08
N ALA A 8 17.54 -26.21 31.34
CA ALA A 8 17.65 -26.25 29.89
C ALA A 8 17.07 -24.94 29.37
N ARG A 9 17.93 -24.03 28.88
CA ARG A 9 17.51 -22.76 28.28
C ARG A 9 16.61 -23.11 27.11
N LYS A 10 15.30 -23.18 27.38
CA LYS A 10 14.27 -23.47 26.40
C LYS A 10 14.48 -22.44 25.31
N ARG A 11 14.87 -22.89 24.12
CA ARG A 11 15.08 -22.01 22.98
C ARG A 11 13.82 -21.15 22.88
N PRO A 12 13.92 -19.82 23.02
CA PRO A 12 12.74 -18.97 23.00
C PRO A 12 11.99 -19.28 21.72
N GLY A 13 10.71 -19.63 21.85
CA GLY A 13 9.89 -19.87 20.69
C GLY A 13 9.88 -18.61 19.82
N PHE A 14 9.59 -18.77 18.53
CA PHE A 14 9.38 -17.62 17.65
C PHE A 14 8.38 -16.62 18.27
N MET A 15 7.32 -17.14 18.90
CA MET A 15 6.32 -16.33 19.61
C MET A 15 6.86 -15.62 20.86
N ASP A 16 7.85 -16.18 21.56
CA ASP A 16 8.50 -15.51 22.71
C ASP A 16 9.34 -14.32 22.24
N SER A 17 9.98 -14.44 21.07
CA SER A 17 10.70 -13.32 20.44
C SER A 17 9.73 -12.20 20.04
N PHE A 18 8.56 -12.54 19.49
CA PHE A 18 7.50 -11.56 19.19
C PHE A 18 6.94 -10.92 20.45
N ARG A 19 6.67 -11.70 21.49
CA ARG A 19 6.15 -11.18 22.76
C ARG A 19 7.16 -10.26 23.44
N ALA A 20 8.43 -10.64 23.48
CA ALA A 20 9.51 -9.80 24.01
C ALA A 20 9.73 -8.52 23.18
N ALA A 21 9.51 -8.59 21.86
CA ALA A 21 9.56 -7.42 20.98
C ALA A 21 8.37 -6.45 21.20
N LEU A 22 7.22 -6.97 21.66
CA LEU A 22 6.00 -6.20 21.90
C LEU A 22 5.86 -5.70 23.34
N THR A 23 6.59 -6.27 24.31
CA THR A 23 6.61 -5.74 25.67
C THR A 23 7.31 -4.37 25.70
N PRO A 24 6.66 -3.31 26.23
CA PRO A 24 7.30 -2.01 26.37
C PRO A 24 8.56 -2.15 27.22
N ALA A 25 9.72 -1.86 26.64
CA ALA A 25 10.96 -1.88 27.40
C ALA A 25 10.86 -0.87 28.56
N PRO A 26 11.26 -1.25 29.79
CA PRO A 26 11.25 -0.33 30.92
C PRO A 26 12.05 0.92 30.55
N LEU A 27 11.46 2.08 30.82
CA LEU A 27 12.13 3.36 30.60
C LEU A 27 13.39 3.40 31.45
N PRO A 28 14.57 3.59 30.85
CA PRO A 28 15.80 3.80 31.61
C PRO A 28 15.62 5.03 32.51
N PRO A 29 16.17 5.03 33.75
CA PRO A 29 16.27 6.24 34.56
C PRO A 29 16.90 7.36 33.72
N ASP A 30 16.42 8.61 33.85
CA ASP A 30 16.95 9.71 33.05
C ASP A 30 18.45 9.84 33.27
N ASP A 31 19.21 9.41 32.27
CA ASP A 31 20.65 9.24 32.33
C ASP A 31 21.39 10.54 31.98
N GLY A 32 20.65 11.62 31.69
CA GLY A 32 21.20 12.92 31.26
C GLY A 32 21.97 12.87 29.93
N ALA A 33 22.19 11.68 29.36
CA ALA A 33 22.98 11.45 28.16
C ALA A 33 22.32 12.09 26.92
N PRO A 34 23.09 12.52 25.90
CA PRO A 34 22.51 13.09 24.69
C PRO A 34 21.56 12.10 23.99
N LEU A 35 20.41 12.60 23.51
CA LEU A 35 19.43 11.80 22.77
C LEU A 35 19.96 11.47 21.37
N VAL A 36 20.72 10.38 21.26
CA VAL A 36 21.20 9.88 19.97
C VAL A 36 20.13 9.02 19.30
N ARG A 37 19.84 9.31 18.03
CA ARG A 37 18.88 8.54 17.24
C ARG A 37 19.44 7.14 16.94
N PRO A 38 18.73 6.05 17.27
CA PRO A 38 19.20 4.70 16.95
C PRO A 38 19.08 4.42 15.45
N ASN A 39 19.93 3.51 14.95
CA ASN A 39 19.92 3.10 13.54
C ASN A 39 18.55 2.58 13.08
N THR A 40 17.76 1.96 13.96
CA THR A 40 16.40 1.48 13.65
C THR A 40 15.48 2.61 13.20
N VAL A 41 15.54 3.77 13.86
CA VAL A 41 14.74 4.95 13.51
C VAL A 41 15.28 5.59 12.22
N THR A 42 16.60 5.58 12.02
CA THR A 42 17.19 6.03 10.75
C THR A 42 16.71 5.17 9.58
N ILE A 43 16.75 3.85 9.69
CA ILE A 43 16.29 2.90 8.66
C ILE A 43 14.79 3.09 8.42
N ALA A 44 13.98 3.15 9.48
CA ALA A 44 12.54 3.40 9.36
C ALA A 44 12.24 4.72 8.63
N THR A 45 13.02 5.77 8.89
CA THR A 45 12.89 7.06 8.20
C THR A 45 13.19 6.94 6.71
N VAL A 46 14.26 6.24 6.33
CA VAL A 46 14.63 6.03 4.92
C VAL A 46 13.56 5.19 4.21
N LEU A 47 13.10 4.11 4.82
CA LEU A 47 12.02 3.27 4.28
C LEU A 47 10.72 4.05 4.09
N ALA A 48 10.35 4.88 5.07
CA ALA A 48 9.17 5.73 4.99
C ALA A 48 9.29 6.79 3.88
N ILE A 49 10.46 7.39 3.69
CA ILE A 49 10.71 8.33 2.60
C ILE A 49 10.61 7.62 1.25
N ALA A 50 11.27 6.47 1.10
CA ALA A 50 11.24 5.69 -0.13
C ALA A 50 9.81 5.28 -0.50
N ALA A 51 9.05 4.73 0.45
CA ALA A 51 7.67 4.33 0.23
C ALA A 51 6.75 5.53 -0.08
N GLY A 52 6.89 6.63 0.65
CA GLY A 52 6.15 7.87 0.39
C GLY A 52 6.44 8.43 -1.00
N ALA A 53 7.70 8.44 -1.41
CA ALA A 53 8.10 8.86 -2.75
C ALA A 53 7.51 7.95 -3.84
N ILE A 54 7.52 6.62 -3.65
CA ILE A 54 6.90 5.67 -4.58
C ILE A 54 5.40 5.95 -4.73
N PHE A 55 4.67 6.16 -3.63
CA PHE A 55 3.24 6.48 -3.70
C PHE A 55 2.97 7.81 -4.42
N VAL A 56 3.72 8.86 -4.09
CA VAL A 56 3.58 10.16 -4.77
C VAL A 56 3.88 10.03 -6.26
N LEU A 57 4.98 9.35 -6.64
CA LEU A 57 5.37 9.18 -8.03
C LEU A 57 4.33 8.36 -8.82
N ILE A 58 3.86 7.24 -8.28
CA ILE A 58 2.83 6.42 -8.94
C ILE A 58 1.53 7.20 -9.08
N GLY A 59 1.08 7.84 -8.00
CA GLY A 59 -0.17 8.61 -8.02
C GLY A 59 -0.10 9.80 -8.98
N ALA A 60 0.99 10.57 -8.94
CA ALA A 60 1.20 11.70 -9.84
C ALA A 60 1.31 11.24 -11.30
N TYR A 61 2.13 10.21 -11.57
CA TYR A 61 2.26 9.65 -12.91
C TYR A 61 0.93 9.15 -13.45
N SER A 62 0.13 8.48 -12.61
CA SER A 62 -1.20 8.03 -13.00
C SER A 62 -2.11 9.21 -13.36
N ILE A 63 -2.11 10.30 -12.60
CA ILE A 63 -2.91 11.49 -12.93
C ILE A 63 -2.53 12.05 -14.31
N PHE A 64 -1.24 12.18 -14.61
CA PHE A 64 -0.78 12.73 -15.89
C PHE A 64 -1.01 11.79 -17.08
N THR A 65 -1.04 10.48 -16.85
CA THR A 65 -1.22 9.48 -17.93
C THR A 65 -2.62 8.89 -18.00
N THR A 66 -3.55 9.34 -17.16
CA THR A 66 -4.94 8.82 -17.11
C THR A 66 -5.63 8.98 -18.45
N ASP A 67 -5.42 10.11 -19.13
CA ASP A 67 -6.10 10.39 -20.40
C ASP A 67 -5.61 9.48 -21.51
N ASP A 68 -4.31 9.29 -21.62
CA ASP A 68 -3.72 8.40 -22.63
C ASP A 68 -4.10 6.94 -22.38
N GLN A 69 -4.05 6.50 -21.11
CA GLN A 69 -4.45 5.14 -20.74
C GLN A 69 -5.94 4.89 -20.99
N LEU A 70 -6.79 5.86 -20.67
CA LEU A 70 -8.24 5.77 -20.89
C LEU A 70 -8.54 5.77 -22.39
N ASN A 71 -7.91 6.64 -23.17
CA ASN A 71 -8.09 6.69 -24.62
C ASN A 71 -7.62 5.39 -25.30
N GLN A 72 -6.47 4.84 -24.87
CA GLN A 72 -6.01 3.54 -25.37
C GLN A 72 -6.96 2.41 -24.97
N ALA A 73 -7.46 2.40 -23.74
CA ALA A 73 -8.43 1.39 -23.29
C ALA A 73 -9.75 1.49 -24.06
N VAL A 74 -10.26 2.70 -24.30
CA VAL A 74 -11.48 2.92 -25.10
C VAL A 74 -11.24 2.53 -26.56
N ALA A 75 -10.09 2.87 -27.14
CA ALA A 75 -9.75 2.48 -28.51
C ALA A 75 -9.66 0.96 -28.66
N GLN A 76 -9.01 0.27 -27.72
CA GLN A 76 -8.94 -1.19 -27.70
C GLN A 76 -10.32 -1.81 -27.56
N TYR A 77 -11.13 -1.32 -26.61
CA TYR A 77 -12.48 -1.81 -26.39
C TYR A 77 -13.38 -1.64 -27.63
N ASN A 78 -13.29 -0.50 -28.31
CA ASN A 78 -14.02 -0.27 -29.56
C ASN A 78 -13.53 -1.17 -30.70
N ALA A 79 -12.23 -1.47 -30.76
CA ALA A 79 -11.68 -2.42 -31.70
C ALA A 79 -12.21 -3.84 -31.43
N ASP A 80 -12.31 -4.24 -30.16
CA ASP A 80 -12.85 -5.53 -29.74
C ASP A 80 -14.36 -5.64 -30.08
N ILE A 81 -15.14 -4.57 -29.85
CA ILE A 81 -16.54 -4.49 -30.31
C ILE A 81 -16.64 -4.64 -31.82
N SER A 82 -15.79 -3.94 -32.57
CA SER A 82 -15.77 -4.02 -34.03
C SER A 82 -15.45 -5.44 -34.51
N ALA A 83 -14.52 -6.12 -33.85
CA ALA A 83 -14.18 -7.52 -34.15
C ALA A 83 -15.37 -8.45 -33.85
N CYS A 84 -16.01 -8.31 -32.69
CA CYS A 84 -17.23 -9.06 -32.35
C CYS A 84 -18.35 -8.83 -33.36
N THR A 85 -18.56 -7.57 -33.78
CA THR A 85 -19.61 -7.22 -34.74
C THR A 85 -19.32 -7.83 -36.11
N ALA A 86 -18.06 -7.80 -36.56
CA ALA A 86 -17.65 -8.40 -37.82
C ALA A 86 -17.77 -9.94 -37.82
N GLN A 87 -17.51 -10.58 -36.69
CA GLN A 87 -17.47 -12.04 -36.59
C GLN A 87 -18.83 -12.68 -36.24
N PHE A 88 -19.63 -12.02 -35.40
CA PHE A 88 -20.88 -12.57 -34.85
C PHE A 88 -22.13 -11.73 -35.17
N GLY A 89 -21.99 -10.68 -35.98
CA GLY A 89 -23.10 -9.84 -36.43
C GLY A 89 -23.57 -8.78 -35.44
N GLY A 90 -22.96 -8.69 -34.24
CA GLY A 90 -23.31 -7.70 -33.22
C GLY A 90 -22.61 -7.94 -31.88
N ILE A 91 -23.09 -7.23 -30.85
CA ILE A 91 -22.73 -7.40 -29.42
C ILE A 91 -24.01 -7.58 -28.59
N GLY A 92 -23.88 -8.05 -27.34
CA GLY A 92 -25.04 -8.29 -26.47
C GLY A 92 -26.00 -9.33 -27.06
N ASP A 93 -27.30 -9.07 -27.00
CA ASP A 93 -28.33 -9.98 -27.51
C ASP A 93 -28.33 -10.15 -29.04
N ALA A 94 -27.63 -9.26 -29.76
CA ALA A 94 -27.51 -9.33 -31.21
C ALA A 94 -26.43 -10.33 -31.70
N VAL A 95 -25.66 -10.93 -30.77
CA VAL A 95 -24.64 -11.95 -31.11
C VAL A 95 -25.31 -13.23 -31.58
N VAL A 96 -25.03 -13.65 -32.83
CA VAL A 96 -25.55 -14.89 -33.40
C VAL A 96 -24.43 -15.92 -33.48
N VAL A 97 -24.60 -17.05 -32.78
CA VAL A 97 -23.67 -18.19 -32.85
C VAL A 97 -24.16 -19.18 -33.91
N PRO A 98 -23.35 -19.52 -34.94
CA PRO A 98 -23.75 -20.51 -35.94
C PRO A 98 -23.98 -21.88 -35.30
N SER A 99 -25.03 -22.57 -35.74
CA SER A 99 -25.28 -23.96 -35.33
C SER A 99 -24.13 -24.86 -35.79
N GLY A 100 -23.47 -25.54 -34.84
CA GLY A 100 -22.30 -26.40 -35.12
C GLY A 100 -20.94 -25.70 -34.95
N ALA A 101 -20.90 -24.47 -34.42
CA ALA A 101 -19.65 -23.82 -34.04
C ALA A 101 -18.88 -24.61 -32.97
N SER A 102 -17.55 -24.53 -33.00
CA SER A 102 -16.70 -25.13 -31.96
C SER A 102 -16.91 -24.45 -30.60
N THR A 103 -16.56 -25.15 -29.53
CA THR A 103 -16.64 -24.63 -28.15
C THR A 103 -15.88 -23.32 -27.97
N ASP A 104 -14.74 -23.15 -28.64
CA ASP A 104 -13.93 -21.92 -28.57
C ASP A 104 -14.66 -20.72 -29.17
N VAL A 105 -15.34 -20.93 -30.31
CA VAL A 105 -16.13 -19.88 -30.97
C VAL A 105 -17.36 -19.53 -30.13
N ALA A 106 -18.00 -20.52 -29.49
CA ALA A 106 -19.09 -20.27 -28.56
C ALA A 106 -18.64 -19.46 -27.32
N ASN A 107 -17.47 -19.77 -26.75
CA ASN A 107 -16.91 -19.02 -25.62
C ASN A 107 -16.54 -17.58 -25.98
N GLN A 108 -16.00 -17.36 -27.19
CA GLN A 108 -15.75 -16.01 -27.71
C GLN A 108 -17.05 -15.23 -27.89
N ALA A 109 -18.09 -15.87 -28.44
CA ALA A 109 -19.39 -15.23 -28.59
C ALA A 109 -20.02 -14.86 -27.24
N GLU A 110 -19.92 -15.72 -26.22
CA GLU A 110 -20.36 -15.39 -24.85
C GLU A 110 -19.60 -14.18 -24.28
N THR A 111 -18.31 -14.05 -24.57
CA THR A 111 -17.55 -12.84 -24.20
C THR A 111 -18.10 -11.61 -24.92
N CYS A 112 -18.43 -11.72 -26.22
CA CYS A 112 -19.03 -10.62 -26.99
C CYS A 112 -20.42 -10.19 -26.46
N LYS A 113 -21.17 -11.08 -25.80
CA LYS A 113 -22.44 -10.74 -25.15
C LYS A 113 -22.26 -9.85 -23.92
N THR A 114 -21.09 -9.89 -23.28
CA THR A 114 -20.80 -9.05 -22.11
C THR A 114 -20.44 -7.61 -22.47
N TYR A 115 -20.12 -7.34 -23.74
CA TYR A 115 -19.80 -5.99 -24.20
C TYR A 115 -21.06 -5.12 -24.30
N VAL A 116 -20.91 -3.86 -23.89
CA VAL A 116 -21.93 -2.82 -23.93
C VAL A 116 -21.31 -1.58 -24.54
N VAL A 117 -22.05 -0.86 -25.38
CA VAL A 117 -21.58 0.40 -25.97
C VAL A 117 -21.27 1.40 -24.85
N LEU A 118 -20.04 1.91 -24.78
CA LEU A 118 -19.70 2.93 -23.80
C LEU A 118 -20.41 4.24 -24.16
N THR A 119 -21.26 4.70 -23.24
CA THR A 119 -21.77 6.07 -23.31
C THR A 119 -20.68 7.06 -22.88
N PRO A 120 -20.71 8.32 -23.36
CA PRO A 120 -19.78 9.35 -22.89
C PRO A 120 -19.81 9.53 -21.37
N GLU A 121 -20.97 9.29 -20.75
CA GLU A 121 -21.16 9.36 -19.30
C GLU A 121 -20.35 8.31 -18.55
N THR A 122 -20.31 7.05 -19.01
CA THR A 122 -19.53 6.00 -18.33
C THR A 122 -18.03 6.27 -18.43
N ILE A 123 -17.55 6.78 -19.57
CA ILE A 123 -16.15 7.18 -19.75
C ILE A 123 -15.78 8.30 -18.77
N SER A 124 -16.63 9.32 -18.64
CA SER A 124 -16.40 10.44 -17.72
C SER A 124 -16.39 10.00 -16.25
N SER A 125 -17.26 9.06 -15.89
CA SER A 125 -17.33 8.48 -14.54
C SER A 125 -16.07 7.68 -14.22
N ALA A 126 -15.62 6.83 -15.15
CA ALA A 126 -14.39 6.04 -15.00
C ALA A 126 -13.15 6.94 -14.85
N ARG A 127 -13.06 8.02 -15.65
CA ARG A 127 -11.99 9.02 -15.53
C ARG A 127 -11.98 9.67 -14.16
N THR A 128 -13.14 10.11 -13.68
CA THR A 128 -13.27 10.76 -12.37
C THR A 128 -12.89 9.81 -11.23
N GLN A 129 -13.29 8.54 -11.31
CA GLN A 129 -12.91 7.53 -10.33
C GLN A 129 -11.39 7.31 -10.32
N ASN A 130 -10.75 7.14 -11.48
CA ASN A 130 -9.30 6.98 -11.57
C ASN A 130 -8.54 8.18 -11.00
N ILE A 131 -8.96 9.41 -11.33
CA ILE A 131 -8.35 10.63 -10.79
C ILE A 131 -8.48 10.68 -9.27
N MET A 132 -9.66 10.37 -8.72
CA MET A 132 -9.90 10.34 -7.28
C MET A 132 -9.01 9.32 -6.56
N ILE A 133 -8.87 8.11 -7.11
CA ILE A 133 -7.99 7.07 -6.57
C ILE A 133 -6.55 7.56 -6.55
N SER A 134 -6.06 8.06 -7.69
CA SER A 134 -4.67 8.51 -7.81
C SER A 134 -4.38 9.70 -6.90
N ALA A 135 -5.34 10.62 -6.73
CA ALA A 135 -5.23 11.69 -5.75
C ALA A 135 -5.11 11.16 -4.32
N MET A 136 -5.91 10.16 -3.92
CA MET A 136 -5.79 9.53 -2.61
C MET A 136 -4.42 8.87 -2.40
N VAL A 137 -3.89 8.19 -3.42
CA VAL A 137 -2.55 7.59 -3.37
C VAL A 137 -1.48 8.67 -3.14
N VAL A 138 -1.57 9.81 -3.83
CA VAL A 138 -0.65 10.95 -3.63
C VAL A 138 -0.76 11.48 -2.20
N VAL A 139 -1.98 11.64 -1.67
CA VAL A 139 -2.19 12.11 -0.30
C VAL A 139 -1.55 11.17 0.73
N ILE A 140 -1.71 9.85 0.57
CA ILE A 140 -1.07 8.86 1.45
C ILE A 140 0.46 8.99 1.38
N GLY A 141 1.01 9.12 0.18
CA GLY A 141 2.44 9.35 -0.03
C GLY A 141 2.93 10.63 0.65
N ALA A 142 2.18 11.72 0.53
CA ALA A 142 2.50 12.99 1.18
C ALA A 142 2.46 12.90 2.72
N ILE A 143 1.46 12.20 3.28
CA ILE A 143 1.38 11.91 4.72
C ILE A 143 2.59 11.10 5.17
N ALA A 144 2.99 10.07 4.41
CA ALA A 144 4.16 9.25 4.73
C ALA A 144 5.46 10.08 4.71
N LEU A 145 5.65 10.95 3.71
CA LEU A 145 6.80 11.85 3.63
C LEU A 145 6.83 12.86 4.79
N ALA A 146 5.69 13.48 5.10
CA ALA A 146 5.57 14.39 6.24
C ALA A 146 5.84 13.68 7.56
N ALA A 147 5.28 12.48 7.75
CA ALA A 147 5.54 11.64 8.92
C ALA A 147 7.03 11.30 9.05
N ALA A 148 7.69 10.95 7.94
CA ALA A 148 9.12 10.67 7.93
C ALA A 148 9.98 11.89 8.27
N TRP A 149 9.57 13.08 7.81
CA TRP A 149 10.20 14.32 8.23
C TRP A 149 10.06 14.55 9.74
N PHE A 150 8.85 14.37 10.30
CA PHE A 150 8.60 14.51 11.74
C PHE A 150 9.27 13.42 12.60
N MET A 151 9.56 12.25 12.06
CA MET A 151 10.33 11.23 12.78
C MET A 151 11.76 11.69 13.07
N ARG A 152 12.36 12.54 12.23
CA ARG A 152 13.70 13.08 12.46
C ARG A 152 13.78 13.93 13.74
N SER A 153 12.69 14.62 14.09
CA SER A 153 12.60 15.46 15.29
C SER A 153 12.09 14.71 16.53
N GLY A 154 11.88 13.38 16.43
CA GLY A 154 11.38 12.56 17.54
C GLY A 154 9.94 12.90 17.96
N ASN A 155 9.17 13.59 17.09
CA ASN A 155 7.83 14.05 17.44
C ASN A 155 6.82 12.90 17.45
N ARG A 156 5.86 12.93 18.39
CA ARG A 156 4.77 11.93 18.50
C ARG A 156 3.98 11.80 17.20
N TRP A 157 3.82 12.93 16.49
CA TRP A 157 3.11 13.02 15.23
C TRP A 157 3.75 12.21 14.11
N GLY A 158 5.07 11.98 14.13
CA GLY A 158 5.74 11.14 13.13
C GLY A 158 5.26 9.68 13.18
N ARG A 159 5.08 9.14 14.39
CA ARG A 159 4.58 7.75 14.57
C ARG A 159 3.13 7.63 14.20
N THR A 160 2.29 8.54 14.68
CA THR A 160 0.85 8.54 14.37
C THR A 160 0.62 8.72 12.88
N GLY A 161 1.34 9.64 12.22
CA GLY A 161 1.24 9.85 10.78
C GLY A 161 1.60 8.61 9.97
N LEU A 162 2.65 7.88 10.35
CA LEU A 162 2.99 6.61 9.69
C LEU A 162 1.93 5.53 9.87
N VAL A 163 1.39 5.38 11.08
CA VAL A 163 0.32 4.40 11.33
C VAL A 163 -0.92 4.74 10.51
N VAL A 164 -1.30 6.03 10.46
CA VAL A 164 -2.40 6.51 9.61
C VAL A 164 -2.13 6.22 8.14
N ALA A 165 -0.91 6.47 7.65
CA ALA A 165 -0.54 6.18 6.26
C ALA A 165 -0.68 4.68 5.92
N VAL A 166 -0.24 3.79 6.82
CA VAL A 166 -0.40 2.33 6.65
C VAL A 166 -1.87 1.92 6.66
N LEU A 167 -2.67 2.46 7.59
CA LEU A 167 -4.09 2.13 7.66
C LEU A 167 -4.82 2.59 6.39
N LEU A 168 -4.55 3.81 5.94
CA LEU A 168 -5.12 4.34 4.69
C LEU A 168 -4.68 3.50 3.49
N SER A 169 -3.40 3.09 3.39
CA SER A 169 -2.94 2.29 2.27
C SER A 169 -3.59 0.90 2.21
N VAL A 170 -3.82 0.28 3.38
CA VAL A 170 -4.52 -1.01 3.47
C VAL A 170 -5.99 -0.88 3.09
N VAL A 171 -6.70 0.13 3.62
CA VAL A 171 -8.10 0.39 3.28
C VAL A 171 -8.25 0.66 1.79
N LEU A 172 -7.37 1.49 1.21
CA LEU A 172 -7.37 1.79 -0.22
C LEU A 172 -7.17 0.52 -1.05
N SER A 173 -6.23 -0.34 -0.66
CA SER A 173 -5.93 -1.59 -1.37
C SER A 173 -7.13 -2.55 -1.35
N MET A 174 -7.86 -2.63 -0.23
CA MET A 174 -9.07 -3.45 -0.12
C MET A 174 -10.24 -2.91 -0.96
N MET A 175 -10.40 -1.58 -1.01
CA MET A 175 -11.49 -0.95 -1.76
C MET A 175 -11.34 -1.13 -3.27
N PHE A 176 -10.14 -0.94 -3.80
CA PHE A 176 -9.95 -0.89 -5.25
C PHE A 176 -9.57 -2.24 -5.86
N LYS A 177 -9.14 -3.23 -5.07
CA LYS A 177 -8.63 -4.55 -5.55
C LYS A 177 -7.51 -4.47 -6.61
N VAL A 178 -7.07 -3.27 -6.99
CA VAL A 178 -5.95 -3.03 -7.90
C VAL A 178 -4.68 -2.96 -7.06
N SER A 179 -4.11 -4.13 -6.75
CA SER A 179 -2.78 -4.20 -6.14
C SER A 179 -1.73 -4.26 -7.23
N ASN A 180 -1.14 -3.12 -7.58
CA ASN A 180 0.08 -3.10 -8.38
C ASN A 180 1.26 -3.55 -7.51
N LEU A 181 2.18 -4.35 -8.06
CA LEU A 181 3.37 -4.85 -7.36
C LEU A 181 4.14 -3.73 -6.65
N PHE A 182 4.24 -2.54 -7.27
CA PHE A 182 4.91 -1.39 -6.66
C PHE A 182 4.18 -0.84 -5.43
N THR A 183 2.84 -0.77 -5.47
CA THR A 183 2.03 -0.32 -4.32
C THR A 183 2.12 -1.31 -3.15
N LEU A 184 2.23 -2.60 -3.46
CA LEU A 184 2.40 -3.65 -2.46
C LEU A 184 3.80 -3.59 -1.82
N GLY A 185 4.85 -3.41 -2.64
CA GLY A 185 6.21 -3.20 -2.15
C GLY A 185 6.34 -1.96 -1.25
N ALA A 186 5.75 -0.83 -1.66
CA ALA A 186 5.73 0.41 -0.87
C ALA A 186 4.95 0.23 0.45
N SER A 187 3.80 -0.45 0.42
CA SER A 187 3.02 -0.76 1.62
C SER A 187 3.82 -1.62 2.61
N LEU A 188 4.52 -2.63 2.12
CA LEU A 188 5.37 -3.50 2.95
C LEU A 188 6.52 -2.70 3.58
N MET A 189 7.14 -1.79 2.84
CA MET A 189 8.15 -0.87 3.39
C MET A 189 7.58 0.01 4.51
N LEU A 190 6.38 0.56 4.36
CA LEU A 190 5.72 1.34 5.42
C LEU A 190 5.43 0.49 6.65
N ILE A 191 4.94 -0.74 6.48
CA ILE A 191 4.65 -1.66 7.58
C ILE A 191 5.94 -1.95 8.37
N ILE A 192 7.04 -2.25 7.68
CA ILE A 192 8.35 -2.48 8.32
C ILE A 192 8.82 -1.21 9.03
N ALA A 193 8.69 -0.04 8.41
CA ALA A 193 9.03 1.24 9.02
C ALA A 193 8.24 1.50 10.32
N VAL A 194 6.93 1.20 10.32
CA VAL A 194 6.10 1.27 11.53
C VAL A 194 6.61 0.29 12.57
N MET A 195 6.83 -0.98 12.24
CA MET A 195 7.33 -1.97 13.21
C MET A 195 8.65 -1.53 13.87
N LEU A 196 9.61 -1.02 13.09
CA LEU A 196 10.89 -0.52 13.60
C LEU A 196 10.76 0.70 14.54
N CYS A 197 9.69 1.48 14.40
CA CYS A 197 9.40 2.62 15.27
C CYS A 197 8.80 2.22 16.62
N PHE A 198 8.16 1.05 16.71
CA PHE A 198 7.49 0.58 17.92
C PHE A 198 8.31 -0.49 18.67
N ILE A 199 9.19 -1.22 17.98
CA ILE A 199 9.94 -2.34 18.55
C ILE A 199 11.37 -1.93 18.96
N GLY A 200 11.85 -2.50 20.06
CA GLY A 200 13.25 -2.43 20.49
C GLY A 200 13.77 -1.01 20.72
N LYS A 201 14.93 -0.69 20.14
CA LYS A 201 15.60 0.61 20.32
C LYS A 201 14.77 1.81 19.82
N GLY A 202 13.91 1.60 18.82
CA GLY A 202 13.06 2.67 18.27
C GLY A 202 11.99 3.12 19.28
N GLY A 203 11.30 2.16 19.91
CA GLY A 203 10.30 2.44 20.94
C GLY A 203 10.90 3.21 22.13
N VAL A 204 12.07 2.77 22.61
CA VAL A 204 12.79 3.42 23.72
C VAL A 204 13.19 4.85 23.38
N TYR A 205 13.69 5.10 22.16
CA TYR A 205 14.07 6.44 21.71
C TYR A 205 12.90 7.42 21.81
N PHE A 206 11.73 7.07 21.27
CA PHE A 206 10.57 7.95 21.34
C PHE A 206 10.02 8.12 22.76
N ALA A 207 10.12 7.09 23.59
CA ALA A 207 9.71 7.17 24.99
C ALA A 207 10.63 8.12 25.80
N ARG A 208 11.95 8.06 25.59
CA ARG A 208 12.92 9.00 26.17
C ARG A 208 12.70 10.44 25.70
N VAL A 209 12.46 10.65 24.40
CA VAL A 209 12.14 11.99 23.85
C VAL A 209 10.87 12.55 24.50
N LYS A 210 9.84 11.72 24.73
CA LYS A 210 8.62 12.14 25.41
C LYS A 210 8.88 12.52 26.87
N ALA A 211 9.64 11.71 27.61
CA ALA A 211 9.95 11.96 29.01
C ALA A 211 10.67 13.31 29.21
N ARG A 212 11.68 13.61 28.37
CA ARG A 212 12.42 14.88 28.44
C ARG A 212 11.66 16.13 28.01
N ARG A 213 10.54 15.98 27.31
CA ARG A 213 9.67 17.12 26.98
C ARG A 213 8.62 17.39 28.07
N ALA A 214 8.45 16.46 29.01
CA ALA A 214 7.44 16.54 30.06
C ALA A 214 8.03 16.99 31.42
N GLY A 215 9.33 16.80 31.64
CA GLY A 215 10.09 17.43 32.73
C GLY A 215 10.67 18.76 32.28
#